data_AF-A0A4R8GDL8-F1
#
_entry.id   AF-A0A4R8GDL8-F1
#
_cell.length_a   1.000
_cell.length_b   1.000
_cell.length_c   1.000
_cell.angle_alpha   90.00
_cell.angle_beta   90.00
_cell.angle_gamma   90.00
#
_symmetry.space_group_name_H-M   'P 1'
#
loop_
_entity.id
_entity.type
_entity.pdbx_description
1 polymer ?
#
loop_
_entity_poly.entity_id
_entity_poly.type
_entity_poly.pdbx_seq_one_letter_code
_entity_poly.pdbx_strand_id
1 'polypeptide(L)'
;MKQEVILNVLFYIKRTIFRNEENNNLIELIYITKEEKEIKNGISLTTPEILTSYINEFNEQNLTGLNLSYEEGVDQQVYITKEEAEYLLEISADEQKFVEACHNILKA
;
A
#
# COMPACT_ATOMS: atom_id res chain seq x y z
N MET A 1 39.37 -3.07 5.53
CA MET A 1 38.45 -2.17 4.81
C MET A 1 37.25 -1.93 5.71
N LYS A 2 36.88 -0.66 5.99
CA LYS A 2 35.57 -0.38 6.59
C LYS A 2 34.53 -0.60 5.49
N GLN A 3 33.61 -1.52 5.71
CA GLN A 3 32.50 -1.73 4.79
C GLN A 3 31.47 -0.62 5.00
N GLU A 4 31.10 0.05 3.92
CA GLU A 4 29.97 0.98 3.91
C GLU A 4 28.68 0.18 3.97
N VAL A 5 27.82 0.54 4.93
CA VAL A 5 26.43 0.08 4.98
C VAL A 5 25.60 1.18 4.32
N ILE A 6 24.86 0.83 3.27
CA ILE A 6 23.89 1.73 2.64
C ILE A 6 22.52 1.34 3.19
N LEU A 7 21.85 2.29 3.85
CA LEU A 7 20.48 2.16 4.34
C LEU A 7 19.58 3.03 3.47
N ASN A 8 18.66 2.41 2.75
CA ASN A 8 17.60 3.11 2.02
C ASN A 8 16.27 2.83 2.70
N VAL A 9 15.52 3.89 3.00
CA VAL A 9 14.15 3.78 3.51
C VAL A 9 13.21 4.11 2.36
N LEU A 10 12.33 3.18 2.03
CA LEU A 10 11.30 3.33 1.01
C LEU A 10 9.92 3.26 1.67
N PHE A 11 8.93 3.87 1.04
CA PHE A 11 7.54 3.77 1.43
C PHE A 11 6.72 3.30 0.24
N TYR A 12 5.70 2.50 0.48
CA TYR A 12 4.76 2.10 -0.56
C TYR A 12 3.35 1.86 -0.03
N ILE A 13 2.38 2.07 -0.91
CA ILE A 13 1.02 1.57 -0.75
C ILE A 13 1.00 0.18 -1.38
N LYS A 14 0.53 -0.82 -0.63
CA LYS A 14 0.22 -2.14 -1.16
C LYS A 14 -1.28 -2.36 -1.09
N ARG A 15 -1.86 -2.82 -2.19
CA ARG A 15 -3.29 -3.11 -2.30
C ARG A 15 -3.49 -4.53 -2.81
N THR A 16 -4.45 -5.24 -2.23
CA THR A 16 -4.92 -6.53 -2.73
C THR A 16 -6.44 -6.56 -2.72
N ILE A 17 -7.06 -7.06 -3.78
CA ILE A 17 -8.53 -7.13 -3.91
C ILE A 17 -8.95 -8.60 -4.03
N PHE A 18 -10.00 -8.97 -3.31
CA PHE A 18 -10.59 -10.31 -3.28
C PHE A 18 -12.09 -10.21 -3.45
N ARG A 19 -12.74 -11.24 -3.99
CA ARG A 19 -14.20 -11.30 -4.01
C ARG A 19 -14.73 -11.93 -2.72
N ASN A 20 -15.77 -11.31 -2.16
CA ASN A 20 -16.59 -11.91 -1.13
C ASN A 20 -17.57 -12.89 -1.79
N GLU A 21 -17.41 -14.19 -1.53
CA GLU A 21 -18.23 -15.24 -2.12
C GLU A 21 -19.69 -15.22 -1.66
N GLU A 22 -20.00 -14.60 -0.51
CA GLU A 22 -21.36 -14.63 0.06
C GLU A 22 -22.28 -13.56 -0.56
N ASN A 23 -21.73 -12.40 -0.92
CA ASN A 23 -22.51 -11.24 -1.36
C ASN A 23 -22.03 -10.63 -2.69
N ASN A 24 -21.02 -11.22 -3.34
CA ASN A 24 -20.39 -10.75 -4.57
C ASN A 24 -19.74 -9.36 -4.49
N ASN A 25 -19.58 -8.78 -3.30
CA ASN A 25 -18.79 -7.56 -3.11
C ASN A 25 -17.31 -7.85 -3.30
N LEU A 26 -16.54 -6.78 -3.47
CA LEU A 26 -15.08 -6.80 -3.45
C LEU A 26 -14.60 -6.34 -2.08
N ILE A 27 -13.62 -7.06 -1.55
CA ILE A 27 -12.87 -6.72 -0.35
C ILE A 27 -11.52 -6.19 -0.80
N GLU A 28 -11.14 -5.02 -0.33
CA GLU A 28 -9.87 -4.38 -0.61
C GLU A 28 -9.07 -4.27 0.69
N LEU A 29 -7.84 -4.79 0.66
CA LEU A 29 -6.86 -4.61 1.70
C LEU A 29 -5.84 -3.58 1.24
N ILE A 30 -5.69 -2.48 1.98
CA ILE A 30 -4.69 -1.43 1.71
C ILE A 30 -3.71 -1.37 2.88
N TYR A 31 -2.42 -1.30 2.58
CA TYR A 31 -1.34 -1.17 3.56
C TYR A 31 -0.44 0.00 3.20
N ILE A 32 -0.06 0.81 4.18
CA ILE A 32 1.10 1.71 4.06
C ILE A 32 2.28 1.02 4.72
N THR A 33 3.31 0.77 3.94
CA THR A 33 4.49 0.03 4.40
C THR A 33 5.72 0.90 4.30
N LYS A 34 6.52 0.89 5.36
CA LYS A 34 7.91 1.35 5.34
C LYS A 34 8.80 0.13 5.09
N GLU A 35 9.74 0.27 4.17
CA GLU A 35 10.72 -0.75 3.85
C GLU A 35 12.12 -0.23 4.14
N GLU A 36 12.82 -0.89 5.06
CA GLU A 36 14.23 -0.63 5.31
C GLU A 36 15.08 -1.62 4.51
N LYS A 37 15.89 -1.09 3.59
CA LYS A 37 16.80 -1.87 2.76
C LYS A 37 18.24 -1.64 3.18
N GLU A 38 18.86 -2.69 3.69
CA GLU A 38 20.28 -2.73 4.05
C GLU A 38 21.05 -3.57 3.02
N ILE A 39 22.11 -3.01 2.45
CA ILE A 39 23.04 -3.77 1.59
C ILE A 39 24.33 -4.04 2.36
N LYS A 40 24.64 -5.31 2.59
CA LYS A 40 25.84 -5.75 3.31
C LYS A 40 26.44 -6.98 2.64
N ASN A 41 27.74 -6.93 2.32
CA ASN A 41 28.44 -8.02 1.62
C ASN A 41 27.79 -8.47 0.30
N GLY A 42 27.12 -7.55 -0.42
CA GLY A 42 26.36 -7.87 -1.63
C GLY A 42 25.01 -8.56 -1.39
N ILE A 43 24.65 -8.82 -0.12
CA ILE A 43 23.33 -9.29 0.28
C ILE A 43 22.44 -8.07 0.51
N SER A 44 21.27 -8.06 -0.12
CA SER A 44 20.23 -7.07 0.14
C SER A 44 19.26 -7.66 1.15
N LEU A 45 19.22 -7.09 2.35
CA LEU A 45 18.21 -7.36 3.36
C LEU A 45 17.11 -6.31 3.26
N THR A 46 15.87 -6.77 3.19
CA THR A 46 14.69 -5.93 3.12
C THR A 46 13.80 -6.25 4.31
N THR A 47 13.49 -5.25 5.13
CA THR A 47 12.64 -5.37 6.32
C THR A 47 11.39 -4.50 6.16
N PRO A 48 10.22 -5.08 5.87
CA PRO A 48 8.97 -4.33 5.77
C PRO A 48 8.31 -4.13 7.15
N GLU A 49 7.75 -2.94 7.36
CA GLU A 49 6.97 -2.55 8.54
C GLU A 49 5.64 -1.94 8.06
N ILE A 50 4.53 -2.60 8.38
CA ILE A 50 3.19 -2.06 8.10
C ILE A 50 2.91 -0.95 9.12
N LEU A 51 2.83 0.29 8.64
CA LEU A 51 2.59 1.47 9.47
C LEU A 51 1.10 1.65 9.77
N THR A 52 0.25 1.35 8.78
CA THR A 52 -1.21 1.30 8.93
C THR A 52 -1.81 0.41 7.86
N SER A 53 -3.02 -0.08 8.10
CA SER A 53 -3.75 -0.94 7.19
C SER A 53 -5.25 -0.69 7.28
N TYR A 54 -5.94 -0.84 6.15
CA TYR A 54 -7.38 -0.69 6.07
C TYR A 54 -8.02 -1.83 5.28
N ILE A 55 -9.22 -2.25 5.70
CA ILE A 55 -10.06 -3.22 4.98
C ILE A 55 -11.33 -2.50 4.55
N ASN A 56 -11.53 -2.37 3.26
CA ASN A 56 -12.71 -1.74 2.68
C ASN A 56 -13.54 -2.78 1.93
N GLU A 57 -14.87 -2.66 1.98
CA GLU A 57 -15.80 -3.52 1.25
C GLU A 57 -16.71 -2.67 0.38
N PHE A 58 -16.83 -3.02 -0.89
CA PHE A 58 -17.64 -2.25 -1.84
C PHE A 58 -18.10 -3.11 -3.03
N ASN A 59 -19.10 -2.60 -3.75
CA ASN A 59 -19.56 -3.28 -4.97
C ASN A 59 -18.58 -3.05 -6.13
N GLU A 60 -18.58 -3.96 -7.11
CA GLU A 60 -17.66 -3.89 -8.25
C GLU A 60 -17.83 -2.63 -9.12
N GLN A 61 -19.04 -2.06 -9.17
CA GLN A 61 -19.36 -0.84 -9.93
C GLN A 61 -18.62 0.39 -9.39
N ASN A 62 -18.42 0.46 -8.07
CA ASN A 62 -17.66 1.54 -7.44
C ASN A 62 -16.18 1.51 -7.85
N LEU A 63 -15.61 0.32 -8.04
CA LEU A 63 -14.21 0.15 -8.46
C LEU A 63 -13.98 0.71 -9.88
N THR A 64 -14.91 0.42 -10.79
CA THR A 64 -14.86 0.93 -12.16
C THR A 64 -15.01 2.46 -12.20
N GLY A 65 -15.87 3.02 -11.34
CA GLY A 65 -16.03 4.47 -11.18
C GLY A 65 -14.77 5.18 -10.64
N LEU A 66 -13.92 4.46 -9.90
CA LEU A 66 -12.63 4.94 -9.42
C LEU A 66 -11.50 4.77 -10.46
N ASN A 67 -11.76 4.19 -11.63
CA ASN A 67 -10.76 3.94 -12.67
C ASN A 67 -9.50 3.21 -12.15
N LEU A 68 -9.68 2.34 -11.16
CA LEU A 68 -8.60 1.52 -10.61
C LEU A 68 -8.59 0.19 -11.35
N SER A 69 -7.48 -0.16 -12.00
CA SER A 69 -7.31 -1.53 -12.51
C SER A 69 -7.11 -2.48 -11.33
N TYR A 70 -7.67 -3.68 -11.40
CA TYR A 70 -7.42 -4.73 -10.42
C TYR A 70 -7.39 -6.10 -11.07
N GLU A 71 -6.60 -7.00 -10.49
CA GLU A 71 -6.64 -8.42 -10.75
C GLU A 71 -6.83 -9.10 -9.39
N GLU A 72 -7.81 -10.00 -9.31
CA GLU A 72 -8.20 -10.63 -8.05
C GLU A 72 -7.03 -11.44 -7.47
N GLY A 73 -6.73 -11.24 -6.19
CA GLY A 73 -5.64 -11.91 -5.48
C GLY A 73 -4.23 -11.47 -5.87
N VAL A 74 -4.08 -10.49 -6.77
CA VAL A 74 -2.76 -9.94 -7.15
C VAL A 74 -2.47 -8.67 -6.38
N ASP A 75 -1.28 -8.63 -5.79
CA ASP A 75 -0.79 -7.46 -5.09
C ASP A 75 -0.41 -6.35 -6.07
N GLN A 76 -1.03 -5.19 -5.93
CA GLN A 76 -0.56 -3.96 -6.53
C GLN A 76 0.30 -3.20 -5.52
N GLN A 77 1.50 -2.78 -5.93
CA GLN A 77 2.39 -1.99 -5.09
C GLN A 77 2.80 -0.71 -5.82
N VAL A 78 2.62 0.44 -5.15
CA VAL A 78 3.02 1.76 -5.65
C VAL A 78 3.93 2.40 -4.61
N TYR A 79 5.18 2.69 -5.00
CA TYR A 79 6.10 3.43 -4.14
C TYR A 79 5.66 4.88 -4.02
N ILE A 80 5.74 5.42 -2.80
CA ILE A 80 5.35 6.77 -2.47
C ILE A 80 6.50 7.51 -1.78
N THR A 81 6.41 8.82 -1.78
CA THR A 81 7.31 9.70 -1.04
C THR A 81 7.10 9.55 0.47
N LYS A 82 8.07 10.00 1.26
CA LYS A 82 7.94 10.03 2.72
C LYS A 82 6.80 10.96 3.15
N GLU A 83 6.66 12.09 2.47
CA GLU A 83 5.62 13.09 2.71
C GLU A 83 4.21 12.53 2.47
N GLU A 84 4.01 11.75 1.39
CA GLU A 84 2.76 11.04 1.14
C GLU A 84 2.47 10.00 2.22
N ALA A 85 3.48 9.23 2.65
CA ALA A 85 3.31 8.25 3.72
C ALA A 85 2.92 8.93 5.05
N GLU A 86 3.58 10.03 5.41
CA GLU A 86 3.28 10.79 6.63
C GLU A 86 1.88 11.41 6.58
N TYR A 87 1.47 11.96 5.43
CA TYR A 87 0.11 12.46 5.23
C TYR A 87 -0.95 11.36 5.41
N LEU A 88 -0.74 10.19 4.79
CA LEU A 88 -1.66 9.05 4.91
C LEU A 88 -1.77 8.57 6.37
N LEU A 89 -0.68 8.60 7.13
CA LEU A 89 -0.71 8.25 8.55
C LEU A 89 -1.46 9.28 9.38
N GLU A 90 -1.30 10.58 9.10
CA GLU A 90 -2.02 11.65 9.79
C GLU A 90 -3.54 11.51 9.64
N ILE A 91 -4.01 11.16 8.44
CA ILE A 91 -5.43 11.00 8.15
C ILE A 91 -5.97 9.60 8.45
N SER A 92 -5.13 8.65 8.87
CA SER A 92 -5.50 7.22 9.01
C SER A 92 -6.61 6.94 10.02
N ALA A 93 -6.88 7.87 10.94
CA ALA A 93 -8.00 7.78 11.88
C ALA A 93 -9.37 8.03 11.23
N ASP A 94 -9.40 8.68 10.06
CA ASP A 94 -10.60 8.89 9.25
C ASP A 94 -10.54 7.95 8.05
N GLU A 95 -11.16 6.78 8.22
CA GLU A 95 -11.23 5.69 7.23
C GLU A 95 -11.57 6.21 5.82
N GLN A 96 -12.63 7.02 5.70
CA GLN A 96 -13.12 7.44 4.40
C GLN A 96 -12.08 8.32 3.70
N LYS A 97 -11.50 9.28 4.43
CA LYS A 97 -10.44 10.15 3.89
C LYS A 97 -9.19 9.35 3.54
N PHE A 98 -8.81 8.38 4.37
CA PHE A 98 -7.65 7.53 4.15
C PHE A 98 -7.78 6.71 2.86
N VAL A 99 -8.89 6.00 2.70
CA VAL A 99 -9.16 5.16 1.52
C VAL A 99 -9.21 6.01 0.25
N GLU A 100 -9.90 7.16 0.30
CA GLU A 100 -9.99 8.08 -0.84
C GLU A 100 -8.60 8.61 -1.25
N ALA A 101 -7.76 9.00 -0.28
CA ALA A 101 -6.41 9.46 -0.54
C ALA A 101 -5.55 8.36 -1.18
N CYS A 102 -5.63 7.12 -0.67
CA CYS A 102 -4.92 5.97 -1.24
C CYS A 102 -5.36 5.71 -2.68
N HIS A 103 -6.67 5.72 -2.97
CA HIS A 103 -7.20 5.54 -4.32
C HIS A 103 -6.73 6.63 -5.28
N ASN A 104 -6.63 7.87 -4.82
CA ASN A 104 -6.13 8.96 -5.66
C ASN A 104 -4.65 8.78 -6.05
N ILE A 105 -3.84 8.25 -5.16
CA ILE A 105 -2.43 7.92 -5.45
C ILE A 105 -2.33 6.72 -6.39
N LEU A 106 -3.13 5.66 -6.16
CA LEU A 106 -3.11 4.43 -6.97
C LEU A 106 -3.62 4.61 -8.41
N LYS A 107 -4.27 5.74 -8.73
CA LYS A 107 -4.71 6.12 -10.09
C LYS A 107 -3.57 6.71 -10.95
N ALA A 108 -2.53 7.24 -10.32
CA ALA A 108 -1.42 7.96 -10.99
C ALA A 108 -0.38 6.98 -11.56
#